data_AF-A0A7W9HG08-F1
#
_entry.id   AF-A0A7W9HG08-F1
#
_cell.length_a   1.000
_cell.length_b   1.000
_cell.length_c   1.000
_cell.angle_alpha   90.00
_cell.angle_beta   90.00
_cell.angle_gamma   90.00
#
_symmetry.space_group_name_H-M   'P 1'
#
loop_
_entity.id
_entity.type
_entity.pdbx_description
1 polymer ?
#
loop_
_entity_poly.entity_id
_entity_poly.type
_entity_poly.pdbx_seq_one_letter_code
_entity_poly.pdbx_strand_id
1 'polypeptide(L)'
;MTDTVPPPLYRWYPHVGGRHAIPFVAAPGDEIKTVCGEDITLPRVLPKLACEPECAMCDAGWRAEINAKPRPSFGRVPTQRRYAVLTAARGCIPVGKDSTS
;
A
#
# COMPACT_ATOMS: atom_id res chain seq x y z
N MET A 1 20.65 27.79 14.32
CA MET A 1 19.36 27.63 13.62
C MET A 1 19.31 26.18 13.16
N THR A 2 18.57 25.32 13.85
CA THR A 2 18.45 23.91 13.44
C THR A 2 17.40 23.81 12.35
N ASP A 3 17.85 23.72 11.10
CA ASP A 3 17.03 23.29 9.96
C ASP A 3 16.43 21.92 10.29
N THR A 4 15.20 21.93 10.80
CA THR A 4 14.47 20.71 11.12
C THR A 4 13.71 20.33 9.88
N VAL A 5 14.31 19.48 9.05
CA VAL A 5 13.61 18.85 7.94
C VAL A 5 12.42 18.07 8.54
N PRO A 6 11.18 18.35 8.12
CA PRO A 6 10.03 17.64 8.66
C PRO A 6 10.16 16.14 8.37
N PRO A 7 9.67 15.27 9.27
CA PRO A 7 9.69 13.84 9.02
C PRO A 7 8.92 13.51 7.73
N PRO A 8 9.31 12.45 7.01
CA PRO A 8 8.55 12.02 5.84
C PRO A 8 7.15 11.61 6.26
N LEU A 9 6.17 11.74 5.36
CA LEU A 9 4.78 11.39 5.65
C LEU A 9 4.58 9.89 5.85
N TYR A 10 5.40 9.07 5.20
CA TYR A 10 5.31 7.61 5.22
C TYR A 10 6.65 6.94 5.51
N ARG A 11 6.58 5.71 6.01
CA ARG A 11 7.68 4.75 6.07
C ARG A 11 7.29 3.42 5.42
N TRP A 12 8.29 2.70 4.94
CA TRP A 12 8.09 1.37 4.37
C TRP A 12 8.04 0.30 5.47
N TYR A 13 7.02 -0.54 5.44
CA TYR A 13 6.78 -1.59 6.42
C TYR A 13 6.53 -2.94 5.71
N PRO A 14 7.23 -4.02 6.10
CA PRO A 14 7.02 -5.33 5.48
C PRO A 14 5.71 -5.94 5.98
N HIS A 15 4.84 -6.26 5.04
CA HIS A 15 3.56 -6.90 5.29
C HIS A 15 3.20 -7.75 4.07
N VAL A 16 2.76 -8.98 4.29
CA VAL A 16 2.14 -9.80 3.24
C VAL A 16 3.02 -9.87 1.98
N GLY A 17 4.29 -10.28 2.16
CA GLY A 17 5.23 -10.54 1.07
C GLY A 17 5.73 -9.31 0.29
N GLY A 18 5.41 -8.10 0.73
CA GLY A 18 5.87 -6.85 0.14
C GLY A 18 6.14 -5.78 1.19
N ARG A 19 6.73 -4.66 0.78
CA ARG A 19 6.85 -3.45 1.61
C ARG A 19 5.72 -2.50 1.26
N HIS A 20 4.91 -2.13 2.25
CA HIS A 20 3.80 -1.20 2.13
C HIS A 20 4.17 0.16 2.72
N ALA A 21 3.67 1.23 2.12
CA ALA A 21 3.81 2.57 2.69
C ALA A 21 2.75 2.74 3.78
N ILE A 22 3.21 3.00 5.01
CA ILE A 22 2.40 3.25 6.19
C ILE A 22 2.71 4.65 6.75
N PRO A 23 1.80 5.28 7.52
CA PRO A 23 2.08 6.57 8.14
C PRO A 23 3.38 6.53 8.95
N PHE A 24 4.22 7.56 8.80
CA PHE A 24 5.51 7.59 9.50
C PHE A 24 5.37 7.58 11.02
N VAL A 25 4.33 8.25 11.52
CA VAL A 25 4.01 8.37 12.94
C VAL A 25 3.39 7.12 13.55
N ALA A 26 3.11 6.08 12.76
CA ALA A 26 2.46 4.87 13.23
C ALA A 26 3.34 4.08 14.22
N ALA A 27 2.77 3.77 15.38
CA ALA A 27 3.42 3.12 16.50
C ALA A 27 2.97 1.64 16.67
N PRO A 28 3.78 0.81 17.36
CA PRO A 28 3.37 -0.55 17.67
C PRO A 28 2.05 -0.59 18.47
N GLY A 29 1.11 -1.39 18.01
CA GLY A 29 -0.25 -1.49 18.54
C GLY A 29 -1.29 -0.70 17.76
N ASP A 30 -0.88 0.25 16.91
CA ASP A 30 -1.81 1.04 16.11
C ASP A 30 -2.50 0.18 15.04
N GLU A 31 -3.78 0.45 14.83
CA GLU A 31 -4.51 0.05 13.64
C GLU A 31 -4.33 1.14 12.59
N ILE A 32 -3.71 0.77 11.46
CA ILE A 32 -3.39 1.70 10.39
C ILE A 32 -3.91 1.18 9.06
N LYS A 33 -4.06 2.11 8.13
CA LYS A 33 -4.32 1.81 6.73
C LYS A 33 -3.09 2.18 5.90
N THR A 34 -2.65 1.25 5.06
CA THR A 34 -1.60 1.50 4.07
C THR A 34 -2.10 2.44 2.97
N VAL A 35 -1.18 3.04 2.22
CA VAL A 35 -1.55 3.84 1.03
C VAL A 35 -2.37 3.04 0.00
N CYS A 36 -2.16 1.71 -0.09
CA CYS A 36 -2.94 0.86 -1.00
C CYS A 36 -4.26 0.35 -0.41
N GLY A 37 -4.64 0.78 0.79
CA GLY A 37 -5.93 0.46 1.42
C GLY A 37 -5.93 -0.73 2.38
N GLU A 38 -4.84 -1.49 2.46
CA GLU A 38 -4.69 -2.64 3.37
C GLU A 38 -4.70 -2.19 4.83
N ASP A 39 -5.48 -2.88 5.68
CA ASP A 39 -5.54 -2.66 7.12
C ASP A 39 -4.45 -3.47 7.82
N ILE A 40 -3.65 -2.81 8.67
CA ILE A 40 -2.55 -3.43 9.41
C ILE A 40 -2.66 -3.05 10.87
N THR A 41 -2.68 -4.05 11.75
CA THR A 41 -2.37 -3.84 13.17
C THR A 41 -0.86 -3.98 13.36
N LEU A 42 -0.18 -2.92 13.78
CA LEU A 42 1.26 -2.96 13.97
C LEU A 42 1.60 -3.84 15.19
N PRO A 43 2.43 -4.89 15.02
CA PRO A 43 2.80 -5.75 16.13
C PRO A 43 3.70 -4.98 17.11
N ARG A 44 3.63 -5.33 18.40
CA ARG A 44 4.51 -4.77 19.44
C ARG A 44 5.99 -4.97 19.12
N VAL A 45 6.33 -6.09 18.51
CA VAL A 45 7.67 -6.40 18.00
C VAL A 45 7.66 -6.21 16.50
N LEU A 46 8.36 -5.18 16.02
CA LEU A 46 8.44 -4.90 14.60
C LEU A 46 9.23 -6.01 13.87
N PRO A 47 8.77 -6.46 12.69
CA PRO A 47 9.50 -7.42 11.87
C PRO A 47 10.86 -6.85 11.43
N LYS A 48 11.84 -7.73 11.29
CA LYS A 48 13.12 -7.38 10.65
C LYS A 48 12.88 -7.10 9.17
N LEU A 49 13.52 -6.06 8.65
CA LEU A 49 13.51 -5.76 7.22
C LEU A 49 14.18 -6.92 6.46
N ALA A 50 13.48 -7.46 5.47
CA ALA A 50 14.04 -8.37 4.49
C ALA A 50 14.04 -7.72 3.10
N CYS A 51 14.46 -8.49 2.09
CA CYS A 51 14.64 -8.00 0.72
C CYS A 51 13.34 -7.99 -0.09
N GLU A 52 12.17 -7.82 0.54
CA GLU A 52 10.90 -7.83 -0.18
C GLU A 52 10.76 -6.61 -1.12
N PRO A 53 10.12 -6.81 -2.29
CA PRO A 53 9.82 -5.71 -3.19
C PRO A 53 8.83 -4.71 -2.57
N GLU A 54 8.86 -3.47 -3.04
CA GLU A 54 7.84 -2.47 -2.72
C GLU A 54 6.50 -2.83 -3.37
N CYS A 55 5.40 -2.63 -2.64
CA CYS A 55 4.06 -2.71 -3.19
C CYS A 55 3.90 -1.61 -4.25
N ALA A 56 3.65 -1.99 -5.50
CA ALA A 56 3.54 -1.06 -6.62
C ALA A 56 2.45 0.00 -6.42
N MET A 57 1.34 -0.34 -5.74
CA MET A 57 0.26 0.62 -5.43
C MET A 57 0.70 1.65 -4.39
N CYS A 58 1.39 1.21 -3.33
CA CYS A 58 1.95 2.12 -2.33
C CYS A 58 3.02 3.03 -2.94
N ASP A 59 3.89 2.49 -3.80
CA ASP A 59 4.95 3.22 -4.47
C ASP A 59 4.38 4.28 -5.44
N ALA A 60 3.29 3.96 -6.15
CA ALA A 60 2.57 4.91 -6.99
C ALA A 60 1.85 6.00 -6.16
N GLY A 61 1.12 5.62 -5.12
CA GLY A 61 0.38 6.56 -4.27
C GLY A 61 1.31 7.53 -3.53
N TRP A 62 2.40 7.02 -2.95
CA TRP A 62 3.42 7.86 -2.32
C TRP A 62 4.02 8.86 -3.30
N ARG A 63 4.37 8.44 -4.52
CA ARG A 63 4.91 9.36 -5.54
C ARG A 63 3.92 10.41 -6.00
N ALA A 64 2.64 10.05 -6.16
CA ALA A 64 1.60 11.02 -6.49
C ALA A 64 1.53 12.13 -5.43
N GLU A 65 1.65 11.76 -4.15
CA GLU A 65 1.59 12.72 -3.05
C GLU A 65 2.81 13.65 -2.99
N ILE A 66 4.02 13.15 -3.28
CA ILE A 66 5.23 13.98 -3.34
C ILE A 66 5.47 14.61 -4.72
N ASN A 67 4.52 14.54 -5.64
CA ASN A 67 4.65 15.00 -7.04
C ASN A 67 5.88 14.45 -7.78
N ALA A 68 6.25 13.19 -7.51
CA ALA A 68 7.35 12.52 -8.18
C ALA A 68 6.88 11.77 -9.44
N LYS A 69 7.77 11.68 -10.44
CA LYS A 69 7.50 10.92 -11.67
C LYS A 69 7.30 9.42 -11.36
N PRO A 70 6.36 8.73 -12.02
CA PRO A 70 6.20 7.29 -11.86
C PRO A 70 7.47 6.54 -12.24
N ARG A 71 7.71 5.36 -11.64
CA ARG A 71 8.82 4.51 -12.10
C ARG A 71 8.55 4.06 -13.54
N PRO A 72 9.61 3.94 -14.37
CA PRO A 72 9.47 3.30 -15.67
C PRO A 72 9.01 1.85 -15.50
N SER A 73 7.90 1.50 -16.16
CA SER A 73 7.40 0.14 -16.22
C SER A 73 8.19 -0.64 -17.26
N PHE A 74 9.24 -1.34 -16.84
CA PHE A 74 9.82 -2.41 -17.67
C PHE A 74 8.84 -3.58 -17.63
N GLY A 75 8.02 -3.74 -18.67
CA GLY A 75 6.85 -4.63 -18.72
C GLY A 75 7.05 -6.05 -18.17
N ARG A 76 6.97 -6.20 -16.84
CA ARG A 76 6.81 -7.47 -16.16
C ARG A 76 5.36 -7.55 -15.71
N VAL A 77 4.70 -8.60 -16.18
CA VAL A 77 3.33 -9.00 -15.82
C VAL A 77 3.15 -8.88 -14.29
N PRO A 78 2.05 -8.28 -13.80
CA PRO A 78 1.84 -8.16 -12.36
C PRO A 78 1.71 -9.56 -11.76
N THR A 79 2.69 -10.00 -10.97
CA THR A 79 2.51 -11.13 -10.06
C THR A 79 1.69 -10.69 -8.83
N GLN A 80 0.59 -9.95 -9.04
CA GLN A 80 -0.42 -9.67 -8.02
C GLN A 80 -1.45 -10.80 -7.89
N ARG A 81 -1.20 -11.96 -8.52
CA ARG A 81 -2.16 -13.08 -8.58
C ARG A 81 -2.15 -13.99 -7.34
N ARG A 82 -1.93 -13.43 -6.14
CA ARG A 82 -2.14 -14.15 -4.86
C ARG A 82 -2.86 -13.34 -3.75
N TYR A 83 -3.37 -12.14 -4.02
CA TYR A 83 -4.24 -11.42 -3.07
C TYR A 83 -5.70 -11.29 -3.51
N ALA A 84 -6.16 -12.21 -4.37
CA ALA A 84 -7.57 -12.37 -4.67
C ALA A 84 -8.14 -13.58 -3.90
N VAL A 85 -8.02 -13.60 -2.58
CA VAL A 85 -8.84 -14.47 -1.72
C VAL A 85 -9.11 -13.72 -0.41
N LEU A 86 -10.40 -13.49 -0.13
CA LEU A 86 -11.01 -12.84 1.06
C LEU A 86 -11.36 -11.35 0.97
N THR A 87 -12.05 -10.95 -0.10
CA THR A 87 -13.13 -9.95 0.03
C THR A 87 -14.46 -10.55 -0.45
N ALA A 88 -14.87 -11.63 0.21
CA ALA A 88 -16.24 -12.09 0.19
C ALA A 88 -16.89 -11.68 1.51
N ALA A 89 -17.35 -10.42 1.59
CA ALA A 89 -18.49 -9.99 2.43
C ALA A 89 -18.58 -8.44 2.46
N ARG A 90 -19.01 -7.83 1.36
CA ARG A 90 -20.01 -6.74 1.34
C ARG A 90 -20.24 -6.36 -0.12
N GLY A 91 -21.45 -6.65 -0.57
CA GLY A 91 -21.81 -6.70 -1.97
C GLY A 91 -21.73 -5.35 -2.68
N CYS A 92 -21.06 -5.36 -3.82
CA CYS A 92 -21.42 -4.49 -4.93
C CYS A 92 -22.07 -5.39 -5.98
N ILE A 93 -23.40 -5.37 -6.04
CA ILE A 93 -24.17 -5.99 -7.11
C ILE A 93 -23.91 -5.17 -8.38
N PRO A 94 -23.39 -5.75 -9.49
CA PRO A 94 -23.36 -5.04 -10.76
C PRO A 94 -24.79 -4.93 -11.29
N VAL A 95 -25.31 -3.70 -11.36
CA VAL A 95 -26.52 -3.41 -12.15
C VAL A 95 -26.15 -3.57 -13.61
N GLY A 96 -26.61 -4.66 -14.21
CA GLY A 96 -26.69 -4.82 -15.66
C GLY A 96 -27.92 -4.11 -16.23
N LYS A 97 -27.97 -4.15 -17.58
CA LYS A 97 -28.88 -3.48 -18.54
C LYS A 97 -28.24 -2.17 -19.04
N ASP A 98 -28.04 -1.96 -20.35
CA ASP A 98 -28.98 -2.19 -21.44
C ASP A 98 -28.28 -2.63 -22.75
N SER A 99 -28.89 -3.58 -23.46
CA SER A 99 -28.65 -3.83 -24.88
C SER A 99 -29.96 -4.28 -25.51
N THR A 100 -30.75 -3.32 -26.00
CA THR A 100 -31.79 -3.58 -27.03
C THR A 100 -32.16 -2.28 -27.73
N SER A 101 -31.68 -2.09 -28.96
CA SER A 101 -32.48 -1.79 -30.17
C SER A 101 -31.57 -1.63 -31.37
#